data_AF-A0A3M7QAF8-F1
#
_entry.id   AF-A0A3M7QAF8-F1
#
_cell.length_a   1.000
_cell.length_b   1.000
_cell.length_c   1.000
_cell.angle_alpha   90.00
_cell.angle_beta   90.00
_cell.angle_gamma   90.00
#
_symmetry.space_group_name_H-M   'P 1'
#
loop_
_entity.id
_entity.type
_entity.pdbx_description
1 polymer ?
#
loop_
_entity_poly.entity_id
_entity_poly.type
_entity_poly.pdbx_seq_one_letter_code
_entity_poly.pdbx_strand_id
1 'polypeptide(L)'
;MCKPPTCHTLKDALQKTYELEEGLQDTSSKSFFLLVGLLKSVFQRVTNVASKVLDGFIYCPKIVVADGAEAITNDFSSAFSSFFERRVMCFIHFIGKIDSKLTQFFSSTLKDLIAQIRQDILQLQLCESEDIFDAALKFFFLELECLNNFLDYFSSEWTTSLKGWFEGYALGLPSTNNAIEAWNRVIKVEATMRERHNLEVFLSIAEKDMVGRWSCDRNPSDPNCVVLAEEWSSNAKTENIIKLKHGQTFHFTSLLLNQPINKSQAEARLLAKINRSWKSFDEYSDLCFVLHLHLDKINWKNSTCTCKAYLKNYICAHTVGLASRYNLVEIPPAAKTIPIGQK
;
A
#
# COMPACT_ATOMS: atom_id res chain seq x y z
N MET A 1 -15.58 23.54 20.51
CA MET A 1 -14.59 22.84 21.35
C MET A 1 -15.23 21.53 21.84
N CYS A 2 -15.09 20.44 21.08
CA CYS A 2 -15.58 19.13 21.53
C CYS A 2 -14.56 18.55 22.50
N LYS A 3 -15.00 18.21 23.71
CA LYS A 3 -14.18 17.47 24.67
C LYS A 3 -13.92 16.06 24.10
N PRO A 4 -12.71 15.49 24.24
CA PRO A 4 -12.47 14.10 23.88
C PRO A 4 -13.36 13.18 24.75
N PRO A 5 -13.85 12.04 24.20
CA PRO A 5 -14.64 11.11 24.97
C PRO A 5 -13.80 10.55 26.13
N THR A 6 -14.35 10.61 27.33
CA THR A 6 -13.70 10.13 28.55
C THR A 6 -13.64 8.60 28.57
N CYS A 7 -12.47 8.05 28.92
CA CYS A 7 -12.12 6.63 29.13
C CYS A 7 -13.26 5.67 29.55
N HIS A 8 -14.17 6.12 30.41
CA HIS A 8 -15.30 5.35 30.92
C HIS A 8 -16.26 4.80 29.85
N THR A 9 -16.46 5.50 28.72
CA THR A 9 -17.41 5.05 27.68
C THR A 9 -16.95 3.81 26.91
N LEU A 10 -15.63 3.56 26.87
CA LEU A 10 -15.07 2.38 26.19
C LEU A 10 -15.24 1.13 27.06
N LYS A 11 -15.00 1.27 28.37
CA LYS A 11 -15.11 0.21 29.37
C LYS A 11 -16.54 -0.35 29.46
N ASP A 12 -17.53 0.53 29.49
CA ASP A 12 -18.95 0.15 29.53
C ASP A 12 -19.41 -0.56 28.25
N ALA A 13 -18.83 -0.21 27.10
CA ALA A 13 -19.12 -0.84 25.81
C ALA A 13 -18.49 -2.23 25.68
N LEU A 14 -17.38 -2.49 26.38
CA LEU A 14 -16.68 -3.76 26.40
C LEU A 14 -17.31 -4.74 27.40
N GLN A 15 -17.71 -4.29 28.59
CA GLN A 15 -18.39 -5.11 29.59
C GLN A 15 -19.72 -5.69 29.06
N LYS A 16 -20.53 -4.89 28.35
CA LYS A 16 -21.79 -5.36 27.72
C LYS A 16 -21.58 -6.40 26.61
N THR A 17 -20.36 -6.55 26.10
CA THR A 17 -20.04 -7.56 25.07
C THR A 17 -19.85 -8.93 25.71
N TYR A 18 -19.35 -8.97 26.95
CA TYR A 18 -19.07 -10.19 27.69
C TYR A 18 -20.34 -10.91 28.17
N GLU A 19 -21.35 -10.15 28.63
CA GLU A 19 -22.64 -10.70 29.10
C GLU A 19 -23.44 -11.39 27.98
N LEU A 20 -23.17 -11.06 26.71
CA LEU A 20 -23.79 -11.70 25.55
C LEU A 20 -23.08 -13.01 25.13
N GLU A 21 -21.83 -13.21 25.53
CA GLU A 21 -21.01 -14.37 25.13
C GLU A 21 -21.14 -15.57 26.10
N GLU A 22 -21.43 -15.35 27.39
CA GLU A 22 -21.59 -16.43 28.37
C GLU A 22 -22.82 -17.34 28.12
N GLY A 23 -23.74 -16.95 27.23
CA GLY A 23 -24.94 -17.73 26.90
C GLY A 23 -24.76 -18.90 25.92
N LEU A 24 -23.56 -19.16 25.39
CA LEU A 24 -23.37 -20.09 24.26
C LEU A 24 -22.25 -21.13 24.49
N GLN A 25 -22.41 -22.01 25.49
CA GLN A 25 -21.55 -23.21 25.65
C GLN A 25 -22.11 -24.42 24.86
N ASP A 26 -21.33 -24.91 23.89
CA ASP A 26 -20.98 -26.34 23.67
C ASP A 26 -20.20 -26.51 22.33
N THR A 27 -19.37 -27.54 22.24
CA THR A 27 -18.03 -27.56 21.64
C THR A 27 -17.85 -28.53 20.45
N SER A 28 -16.72 -28.36 19.76
CA SER A 28 -16.06 -29.23 18.76
C SER A 28 -16.29 -28.97 17.26
N SER A 29 -17.50 -28.64 16.79
CA SER A 29 -17.71 -28.20 15.39
C SER A 29 -17.56 -26.68 15.19
N LYS A 30 -17.52 -25.92 16.29
CA LYS A 30 -17.49 -24.46 16.30
C LYS A 30 -16.11 -23.83 16.05
N SER A 31 -14.99 -24.55 16.13
CA SER A 31 -13.66 -23.93 15.98
C SER A 31 -13.47 -23.20 14.64
N PHE A 32 -13.99 -23.78 13.55
CA PHE A 32 -13.95 -23.16 12.22
C PHE A 32 -15.04 -22.08 12.04
N PHE A 33 -16.22 -22.29 12.62
CA PHE A 33 -17.33 -21.31 12.59
C PHE A 33 -17.11 -20.08 13.50
N LEU A 34 -16.37 -20.23 14.60
CA LEU A 34 -16.04 -19.16 15.55
C LEU A 34 -15.10 -18.16 14.91
N LEU A 35 -14.15 -18.59 14.07
CA LEU A 35 -13.26 -17.65 13.37
C LEU A 35 -14.03 -16.80 12.33
N VAL A 36 -14.92 -17.45 11.57
CA VAL A 36 -15.75 -16.84 10.51
C VAL A 36 -16.81 -15.89 11.11
N GLY A 37 -17.32 -16.16 12.32
CA GLY A 37 -18.22 -15.24 13.02
C GLY A 37 -17.52 -14.04 13.67
N LEU A 38 -16.29 -14.25 14.16
CA LEU A 38 -15.58 -13.28 14.98
C LEU A 38 -14.95 -12.15 14.15
N LEU A 39 -14.47 -12.41 12.94
CA LEU A 39 -13.98 -11.36 12.06
C LEU A 39 -15.12 -10.44 11.59
N LYS A 40 -16.25 -11.02 11.18
CA LYS A 40 -17.44 -10.26 10.81
C LYS A 40 -17.94 -9.38 11.96
N SER A 41 -18.01 -9.92 13.18
CA SER A 41 -18.46 -9.14 14.34
C SER A 41 -17.49 -8.00 14.67
N VAL A 42 -16.18 -8.23 14.55
CA VAL A 42 -15.15 -7.18 14.67
C VAL A 42 -15.38 -6.06 13.65
N PHE A 43 -15.58 -6.38 12.37
CA PHE A 43 -15.83 -5.39 11.33
C PHE A 43 -17.11 -4.56 11.58
N GLN A 44 -18.20 -5.22 11.96
CA GLN A 44 -19.45 -4.53 12.31
C GLN A 44 -19.26 -3.61 13.53
N ARG A 45 -18.47 -4.04 14.50
CA ARG A 45 -18.20 -3.26 15.71
C ARG A 45 -17.36 -2.02 15.44
N VAL A 46 -16.39 -2.09 14.52
CA VAL A 46 -15.65 -0.89 14.04
C VAL A 46 -16.61 0.16 13.49
N THR A 47 -17.60 -0.25 12.71
CA THR A 47 -18.64 0.66 12.17
C THR A 47 -19.44 1.34 13.28
N ASN A 48 -19.89 0.55 14.25
CA ASN A 48 -20.65 1.06 15.39
C ASN A 48 -19.84 2.04 16.25
N VAL A 49 -18.55 1.76 16.46
CA VAL A 49 -17.64 2.64 17.20
C VAL A 49 -17.38 3.92 16.41
N ALA A 50 -17.06 3.82 15.11
CA ALA A 50 -16.83 4.98 14.26
C ALA A 50 -18.04 5.91 14.23
N SER A 51 -19.25 5.37 14.06
CA SER A 51 -20.50 6.15 14.07
C SER A 51 -20.73 6.87 15.40
N LYS A 52 -20.43 6.22 16.53
CA LYS A 52 -20.58 6.80 17.87
C LYS A 52 -19.52 7.85 18.21
N VAL A 53 -18.28 7.66 17.77
CA VAL A 53 -17.14 8.52 18.13
C VAL A 53 -17.04 9.72 17.19
N LEU A 54 -17.45 9.58 15.93
CA LEU A 54 -17.28 10.59 14.88
C LEU A 54 -18.62 11.22 14.47
N ASP A 55 -19.54 11.41 15.43
CA ASP A 55 -20.83 12.10 15.28
C ASP A 55 -21.60 11.71 14.00
N GLY A 56 -21.98 10.44 13.88
CA GLY A 56 -22.80 9.97 12.76
C GLY A 56 -22.03 9.72 11.47
N PHE A 57 -20.69 9.76 11.49
CA PHE A 57 -19.86 9.30 10.38
C PHE A 57 -20.25 7.88 9.93
N ILE A 58 -20.55 7.74 8.64
CA ILE A 58 -20.87 6.45 8.03
C ILE A 58 -19.57 5.86 7.50
N TYR A 59 -19.09 4.82 8.17
CA TYR A 59 -17.90 4.09 7.73
C TYR A 59 -18.26 3.14 6.58
N CYS A 60 -17.80 3.47 5.37
CA CYS A 60 -18.10 2.73 4.14
C CYS A 60 -16.80 2.20 3.49
N PRO A 61 -16.15 1.18 4.07
CA PRO A 61 -14.88 0.72 3.52
C PRO A 61 -15.12 -0.10 2.25
N LYS A 62 -14.55 0.36 1.14
CA LYS A 62 -14.73 -0.24 -0.19
C LYS A 62 -13.70 -1.31 -0.51
N ILE A 63 -12.52 -1.19 0.06
CA ILE A 63 -11.36 -2.01 -0.28
C ILE A 63 -10.74 -2.56 1.00
N VAL A 64 -10.35 -3.83 0.96
CA VAL A 64 -9.58 -4.49 2.02
C VAL A 64 -8.20 -4.88 1.50
N VAL A 65 -7.14 -4.50 2.24
CA VAL A 65 -5.76 -4.92 1.95
C VAL A 65 -5.39 -6.03 2.94
N ALA A 66 -5.15 -7.24 2.43
CA ALA A 66 -4.87 -8.39 3.28
C ALA A 66 -3.98 -9.42 2.59
N ASP A 67 -3.25 -10.20 3.39
CA ASP A 67 -3.60 -11.61 3.56
C ASP A 67 -4.21 -12.37 2.38
N GLY A 68 -3.59 -13.47 1.91
CA GLY A 68 -4.13 -14.47 0.98
C GLY A 68 -5.48 -15.09 1.36
N ALA A 69 -5.88 -15.09 2.64
CA ALA A 69 -6.96 -15.89 3.17
C ALA A 69 -8.37 -15.49 2.69
N GLU A 70 -9.12 -16.45 2.16
CA GLU A 70 -10.50 -16.27 1.70
C GLU A 70 -11.46 -15.86 2.81
N ALA A 71 -11.27 -16.38 4.03
CA ALA A 71 -12.10 -16.05 5.18
C ALA A 71 -12.18 -14.53 5.42
N ILE A 72 -11.05 -13.82 5.26
CA ILE A 72 -11.00 -12.35 5.40
C ILE A 72 -11.91 -11.69 4.36
N THR A 73 -11.82 -12.11 3.08
CA THR A 73 -12.65 -11.57 2.00
C THR A 73 -14.13 -11.81 2.28
N ASN A 74 -14.48 -13.04 2.67
CA ASN A 74 -15.87 -13.45 2.88
C ASN A 74 -16.50 -12.69 4.05
N ASP A 75 -15.79 -12.58 5.17
CA ASP A 75 -16.29 -11.90 6.36
C ASP A 75 -16.36 -10.38 6.17
N PHE A 76 -15.39 -9.80 5.46
CA PHE A 76 -15.41 -8.39 5.09
C PHE A 76 -16.56 -8.07 4.14
N SER A 77 -16.73 -8.87 3.08
CA SER A 77 -17.85 -8.76 2.14
C SER A 77 -19.19 -8.91 2.86
N SER A 78 -19.30 -9.85 3.80
CA SER A 78 -20.53 -10.04 4.59
C SER A 78 -20.83 -8.87 5.52
N ALA A 79 -19.80 -8.23 6.10
CA ALA A 79 -19.95 -7.08 6.99
C ALA A 79 -20.26 -5.78 6.23
N PHE A 80 -19.73 -5.62 5.02
CA PHE A 80 -19.77 -4.38 4.23
C PHE A 80 -20.37 -4.57 2.84
N SER A 81 -21.35 -5.47 2.70
CA SER A 81 -21.87 -5.92 1.40
C SER A 81 -22.38 -4.80 0.50
N SER A 82 -22.86 -3.70 1.07
CA SER A 82 -23.33 -2.52 0.33
C SER A 82 -22.21 -1.65 -0.25
N PHE A 83 -20.97 -1.82 0.20
CA PHE A 83 -19.83 -0.95 -0.15
C PHE A 83 -18.62 -1.70 -0.68
N PHE A 84 -18.49 -3.00 -0.40
CA PHE A 84 -17.30 -3.77 -0.76
C PHE A 84 -17.15 -3.86 -2.28
N GLU A 85 -16.03 -3.36 -2.80
CA GLU A 85 -15.70 -3.34 -4.22
C GLU A 85 -14.69 -4.43 -4.57
N ARG A 86 -13.57 -4.53 -3.83
CA ARG A 86 -12.48 -5.47 -4.16
C ARG A 86 -11.50 -5.68 -3.01
N ARG A 87 -10.74 -6.78 -3.08
CA ARG A 87 -9.61 -7.08 -2.20
C ARG A 87 -8.27 -6.81 -2.88
N VAL A 88 -7.41 -6.05 -2.22
CA VAL A 88 -6.01 -5.88 -2.57
C VAL A 88 -5.20 -6.96 -1.84
N MET A 89 -4.41 -7.71 -2.59
CA MET A 89 -3.48 -8.70 -2.08
C MET A 89 -2.24 -7.98 -1.53
N CYS A 90 -1.93 -8.19 -0.25
CA CYS A 90 -0.74 -7.60 0.35
C CYS A 90 0.52 -8.06 -0.39
N PHE A 91 1.24 -7.10 -0.96
CA PHE A 91 2.38 -7.39 -1.83
C PHE A 91 3.51 -8.12 -1.10
N ILE A 92 3.69 -7.90 0.20
CA ILE A 92 4.76 -8.56 0.97
C ILE A 92 4.48 -10.05 1.16
N HIS A 93 3.23 -10.40 1.43
CA HIS A 93 2.81 -11.79 1.46
C HIS A 93 2.89 -12.45 0.09
N PHE A 94 2.48 -11.72 -0.95
CA PHE A 94 2.60 -12.17 -2.33
C PHE A 94 4.07 -12.46 -2.69
N ILE A 95 4.96 -11.48 -2.58
CA ILE A 95 6.37 -11.63 -2.98
C ILE A 95 7.09 -12.68 -2.13
N GLY A 96 6.76 -12.79 -0.83
CA GLY A 96 7.30 -13.84 0.04
C GLY A 96 6.89 -15.25 -0.42
N LYS A 97 5.64 -15.43 -0.85
CA LYS A 97 5.17 -16.71 -1.43
C LYS A 97 5.81 -16.99 -2.78
N ILE A 98 5.99 -15.97 -3.62
CA ILE A 98 6.73 -16.08 -4.88
C ILE A 98 8.18 -16.53 -4.62
N ASP A 99 8.90 -15.85 -3.73
CA ASP A 99 10.30 -16.17 -3.40
C ASP A 99 10.44 -17.63 -2.88
N SER A 100 9.49 -18.07 -2.04
CA SER A 100 9.42 -19.46 -1.58
C SER A 100 9.15 -20.47 -2.71
N LYS A 101 8.35 -20.09 -3.72
CA LYS A 101 8.01 -20.98 -4.83
C LYS A 101 9.09 -21.02 -5.90
N LEU A 102 9.73 -19.90 -6.18
CA LEU A 102 10.90 -19.84 -7.05
C LEU A 102 12.02 -20.75 -6.50
N THR A 103 12.30 -20.70 -5.20
CA THR A 103 13.30 -21.59 -4.57
C THR A 103 12.87 -23.06 -4.52
N GLN A 104 11.56 -23.36 -4.59
CA GLN A 104 11.05 -24.72 -4.71
C GLN A 104 11.16 -25.28 -6.13
N PHE A 105 10.87 -24.46 -7.15
CA PHE A 105 10.87 -24.89 -8.55
C PHE A 105 12.26 -24.85 -9.20
N PHE A 106 13.15 -23.98 -8.72
CA PHE A 106 14.45 -23.75 -9.32
C PHE A 106 15.59 -24.05 -8.35
N SER A 107 16.63 -24.71 -8.85
CA SER A 107 17.85 -24.96 -8.07
C SER A 107 18.64 -23.68 -7.84
N SER A 108 19.49 -23.69 -6.81
CA SER A 108 20.41 -22.59 -6.49
C SER A 108 21.46 -22.31 -7.57
N THR A 109 21.55 -23.13 -8.62
CA THR A 109 22.40 -22.89 -9.80
C THR A 109 21.74 -21.94 -10.80
N LEU A 110 20.44 -21.67 -10.69
CA LEU A 110 19.67 -20.75 -11.55
C LEU A 110 19.39 -19.40 -10.87
N LYS A 111 20.30 -18.94 -10.00
CA LYS A 111 20.11 -17.70 -9.21
C LYS A 111 19.85 -16.48 -10.07
N ASP A 112 20.52 -16.35 -11.20
CA ASP A 112 20.37 -15.18 -12.08
C ASP A 112 18.98 -15.15 -12.72
N LEU A 113 18.46 -16.31 -13.14
CA LEU A 113 17.09 -16.43 -13.65
C LEU A 113 16.06 -16.12 -12.55
N ILE A 114 16.25 -16.65 -11.34
CA ILE A 114 15.37 -16.37 -10.18
C ILE A 114 15.36 -14.87 -9.89
N ALA A 115 16.54 -14.24 -9.89
CA ALA A 115 16.66 -12.81 -9.67
C ALA A 115 15.96 -12.01 -10.78
N GLN A 116 16.08 -12.41 -12.04
CA GLN A 116 15.42 -11.76 -13.17
C GLN A 116 13.89 -11.86 -13.05
N ILE A 117 13.33 -13.06 -12.87
CA ILE A 117 11.88 -13.26 -12.69
C ILE A 117 11.36 -12.39 -11.55
N ARG A 118 12.12 -12.32 -10.45
CA ARG A 118 11.76 -11.49 -9.30
C ARG A 118 11.78 -10.00 -9.64
N GLN A 119 12.74 -9.53 -10.43
CA GLN A 119 12.77 -8.13 -10.89
C GLN A 119 11.58 -7.84 -11.81
N ASP A 120 11.23 -8.75 -12.71
CA ASP A 120 10.11 -8.58 -13.62
C ASP A 120 8.78 -8.47 -12.85
N ILE A 121 8.61 -9.30 -11.80
CA ILE A 121 7.46 -9.21 -10.89
C ILE A 121 7.44 -7.88 -10.13
N LEU A 122 8.61 -7.36 -9.71
CA LEU A 122 8.68 -6.02 -9.10
C LEU A 122 8.30 -4.91 -10.08
N GLN A 123 8.59 -5.06 -11.38
CA GLN A 123 8.16 -4.10 -12.41
C GLN A 123 6.66 -4.21 -12.68
N LEU A 124 6.11 -5.42 -12.76
CA LEU A 124 4.67 -5.66 -12.87
C LEU A 124 3.90 -5.07 -11.69
N GLN A 125 4.47 -5.09 -10.49
CA GLN A 125 3.86 -4.45 -9.33
C GLN A 125 3.58 -2.97 -9.60
N LEU A 126 4.46 -2.27 -10.32
CA LEU A 126 4.39 -0.83 -10.55
C LEU A 126 3.48 -0.43 -11.71
N CYS A 127 2.79 -1.37 -12.35
CA CYS A 127 1.79 -1.04 -13.37
C CYS A 127 0.74 -0.08 -12.80
N GLU A 128 0.51 1.06 -13.45
CA GLU A 128 -0.41 2.09 -12.96
C GLU A 128 -1.90 1.83 -13.28
N SER A 129 -2.21 0.79 -14.05
CA SER A 129 -3.58 0.41 -14.41
C SER A 129 -3.68 -1.08 -14.72
N GLU A 130 -4.90 -1.63 -14.60
CA GLU A 130 -5.17 -3.02 -14.96
C GLU A 130 -4.88 -3.30 -16.45
N ASP A 131 -5.19 -2.34 -17.33
CA ASP A 131 -4.97 -2.41 -18.78
C ASP A 131 -3.50 -2.56 -19.16
N ILE A 132 -2.62 -1.84 -18.47
CA ILE A 132 -1.17 -1.92 -18.66
C ILE A 132 -0.65 -3.21 -18.02
N PHE A 133 -1.13 -3.54 -16.83
CA PHE A 133 -0.77 -4.77 -16.13
C PHE A 133 -1.07 -6.00 -16.98
N ASP A 134 -2.29 -6.14 -17.51
CA ASP A 134 -2.68 -7.29 -18.32
C ASP A 134 -1.89 -7.39 -19.63
N ALA A 135 -1.52 -6.25 -20.22
CA ALA A 135 -0.68 -6.23 -21.42
C ALA A 135 0.78 -6.62 -21.13
N ALA A 136 1.38 -6.09 -20.06
CA ALA A 136 2.73 -6.45 -19.63
C ALA A 136 2.80 -7.91 -19.18
N LEU A 137 1.80 -8.38 -18.44
CA LEU A 137 1.70 -9.75 -17.95
C LEU A 137 1.69 -10.76 -19.10
N LYS A 138 1.03 -10.48 -20.22
CA LYS A 138 1.07 -11.35 -21.41
C LYS A 138 2.50 -11.59 -21.90
N PHE A 139 3.32 -10.55 -21.98
CA PHE A 139 4.72 -10.70 -22.40
C PHE A 139 5.56 -11.44 -21.37
N PHE A 140 5.33 -11.19 -20.07
CA PHE A 140 5.96 -11.95 -18.99
C PHE A 140 5.68 -13.47 -19.12
N PHE A 141 4.45 -13.87 -19.43
CA PHE A 141 4.13 -15.28 -19.67
C PHE A 141 4.80 -15.85 -20.92
N LEU A 142 4.85 -15.08 -22.01
CA LEU A 142 5.48 -15.51 -23.26
C LEU A 142 6.99 -15.74 -23.10
N GLU A 143 7.69 -14.85 -22.38
CA GLU A 143 9.14 -14.96 -22.17
C GLU A 143 9.52 -16.11 -21.23
N LEU A 144 8.60 -16.54 -20.37
CA LEU A 144 8.80 -17.61 -19.39
C LEU A 144 8.11 -18.91 -19.78
N GLU A 145 7.63 -19.07 -21.02
CA GLU A 145 6.81 -20.22 -21.46
C GLU A 145 7.47 -21.58 -21.19
N CYS A 146 8.81 -21.64 -21.15
CA CYS A 146 9.55 -22.86 -20.85
C CYS A 146 9.45 -23.29 -19.37
N LEU A 147 8.88 -22.46 -18.50
CA LEU A 147 8.77 -22.64 -17.05
C LEU A 147 7.35 -23.06 -16.62
N ASN A 148 6.73 -23.99 -17.37
CA ASN A 148 5.32 -24.39 -17.23
C ASN A 148 4.85 -24.58 -15.78
N ASN A 149 5.58 -25.34 -14.95
CA ASN A 149 5.16 -25.60 -13.56
C ASN A 149 5.04 -24.33 -12.70
N PHE A 150 5.96 -23.37 -12.90
CA PHE A 150 5.91 -22.09 -12.18
C PHE A 150 4.79 -21.22 -12.75
N LEU A 151 4.62 -21.17 -14.07
CA LEU A 151 3.57 -20.37 -14.71
C LEU A 151 2.16 -20.89 -14.40
N ASP A 152 1.96 -22.20 -14.32
CA ASP A 152 0.68 -22.81 -13.91
C ASP A 152 0.31 -22.40 -12.49
N TYR A 153 1.27 -22.49 -11.56
CA TYR A 153 1.12 -21.98 -10.20
C TYR A 153 0.85 -20.47 -10.20
N PHE A 154 1.63 -19.70 -10.96
CA PHE A 154 1.53 -18.25 -10.95
C PHE A 154 0.18 -17.77 -11.48
N SER A 155 -0.30 -18.40 -12.56
CA SER A 155 -1.58 -18.09 -13.20
C SER A 155 -2.77 -18.46 -12.31
N SER A 156 -2.79 -19.67 -11.77
CA SER A 156 -3.89 -20.13 -10.92
C SER A 156 -4.05 -19.26 -9.67
N GLU A 157 -2.94 -18.94 -8.99
CA GLU A 157 -2.97 -18.20 -7.74
C GLU A 157 -3.05 -16.69 -7.93
N TRP A 158 -2.19 -16.11 -8.77
CA TRP A 158 -1.89 -14.67 -8.74
C TRP A 158 -2.45 -13.87 -9.91
N THR A 159 -3.07 -14.52 -10.89
CA THR A 159 -3.77 -13.83 -11.99
C THR A 159 -5.27 -14.11 -11.94
N THR A 160 -5.66 -15.32 -11.56
CA THR A 160 -7.08 -15.73 -11.50
C THR A 160 -7.69 -15.49 -10.13
N SER A 161 -7.07 -16.01 -9.06
CA SER A 161 -7.64 -15.93 -7.70
C SER A 161 -7.33 -14.61 -6.99
N LEU A 162 -6.05 -14.21 -6.97
CA LEU A 162 -5.55 -13.08 -6.17
C LEU A 162 -4.83 -12.02 -6.99
N LYS A 163 -5.45 -11.52 -8.07
CA LYS A 163 -4.86 -10.55 -9.03
C LYS A 163 -4.43 -9.21 -8.42
N GLY A 164 -4.99 -8.81 -7.29
CA GLY A 164 -4.89 -7.45 -6.75
C GLY A 164 -3.58 -7.07 -6.05
N TRP A 165 -2.40 -7.43 -6.58
CA TRP A 165 -1.09 -7.19 -5.94
C TRP A 165 -0.25 -6.05 -6.55
N PHE A 166 -0.73 -5.39 -7.61
CA PHE A 166 -0.06 -4.26 -8.28
C PHE A 166 -0.69 -2.91 -7.91
N GLU A 167 0.08 -1.82 -8.00
CA GLU A 167 -0.32 -0.48 -7.50
C GLU A 167 -1.55 0.07 -8.25
N GLY A 168 -1.64 -0.17 -9.56
CA GLY A 168 -2.76 0.23 -10.42
C GLY A 168 -4.08 -0.48 -10.13
N TYR A 169 -4.11 -1.50 -9.28
CA TYR A 169 -5.34 -2.22 -8.93
C TYR A 169 -6.23 -1.40 -7.99
N ALA A 170 -5.61 -0.54 -7.17
CA ALA A 170 -6.27 0.31 -6.18
C ALA A 170 -5.44 1.58 -5.91
N LEU A 171 -5.42 2.50 -6.89
CA LEU A 171 -4.71 3.77 -6.78
C LEU A 171 -5.17 4.58 -5.56
N GLY A 172 -4.21 5.18 -4.86
CA GLY A 172 -4.42 5.95 -3.63
C GLY A 172 -4.37 5.12 -2.35
N LEU A 173 -4.27 3.79 -2.44
CA LEU A 173 -4.22 2.88 -1.30
C LEU A 173 -2.86 2.19 -1.17
N PRO A 174 -2.43 1.84 0.05
CA PRO A 174 -1.18 1.11 0.23
C PRO A 174 -1.31 -0.34 -0.29
N SER A 175 -0.29 -0.80 -1.02
CA SER A 175 -0.20 -2.20 -1.49
C SER A 175 0.29 -3.19 -0.42
N THR A 176 0.59 -2.70 0.79
CA THR A 176 1.06 -3.54 1.91
C THR A 176 0.35 -3.17 3.21
N ASN A 177 0.17 -4.16 4.08
CA ASN A 177 -0.30 -3.99 5.47
C ASN A 177 0.90 -3.88 6.45
N ASN A 178 2.11 -3.63 5.96
CA ASN A 178 3.34 -3.73 6.73
C ASN A 178 3.36 -2.84 7.99
N ALA A 179 2.77 -1.65 7.88
CA ALA A 179 2.62 -0.76 9.03
C ALA A 179 1.78 -1.42 10.14
N ILE A 180 0.69 -2.10 9.77
CA ILE A 180 -0.18 -2.83 10.70
C ILE A 180 0.57 -4.03 11.30
N GLU A 181 1.39 -4.74 10.50
CA GLU A 181 2.19 -5.85 11.01
C GLU A 181 3.31 -5.40 11.97
N ALA A 182 3.94 -4.27 11.68
CA ALA A 182 4.88 -3.64 12.60
C ALA A 182 4.19 -3.29 13.92
N TRP A 183 2.96 -2.75 13.87
CA TRP A 183 2.15 -2.51 15.07
C TRP A 183 1.80 -3.81 15.81
N ASN A 184 1.41 -4.87 15.10
CA ASN A 184 1.17 -6.18 15.71
C ASN A 184 2.42 -6.69 16.44
N ARG A 185 3.62 -6.43 15.91
CA ARG A 185 4.87 -6.76 16.60
C ARG A 185 5.07 -5.91 17.85
N VAL A 186 4.84 -4.60 17.80
CA VAL A 186 4.91 -3.72 18.99
C VAL A 186 3.94 -4.20 20.07
N ILE A 187 2.69 -4.48 19.73
CA ILE A 187 1.69 -5.01 20.67
C ILE A 187 2.20 -6.31 21.29
N LYS A 188 2.66 -7.25 20.45
CA LYS A 188 3.14 -8.55 20.92
C LYS A 188 4.39 -8.43 21.78
N VAL A 189 5.34 -7.57 21.45
CA VAL A 189 6.66 -7.53 22.12
C VAL A 189 6.63 -6.62 23.33
N GLU A 190 6.01 -5.44 23.22
CA GLU A 190 6.11 -4.38 24.23
C GLU A 190 4.87 -4.31 25.12
N ALA A 191 3.67 -4.52 24.56
CA ALA A 191 2.43 -4.40 25.34
C ALA A 191 2.06 -5.70 26.04
N THR A 192 2.15 -6.84 25.35
CA THR A 192 1.73 -8.14 25.90
C THR A 192 2.88 -9.06 26.27
N MET A 193 4.13 -8.68 26.01
CA MET A 193 5.33 -9.50 26.26
C MET A 193 5.24 -10.93 25.67
N ARG A 194 4.50 -11.07 24.57
CA ARG A 194 4.14 -12.31 23.85
C ARG A 194 3.32 -13.30 24.68
N GLU A 195 2.82 -12.88 25.83
CA GLU A 195 1.95 -13.68 26.67
C GLU A 195 0.51 -13.65 26.14
N ARG A 196 -0.19 -14.76 26.32
CA ARG A 196 -1.62 -14.85 26.04
C ARG A 196 -2.38 -14.36 27.27
N HIS A 197 -3.13 -13.28 27.09
CA HIS A 197 -3.97 -12.70 28.12
C HIS A 197 -5.42 -13.08 27.91
N ASN A 198 -6.18 -13.20 28.99
CA ASN A 198 -7.63 -13.19 28.88
C ASN A 198 -8.10 -11.80 28.41
N LEU A 199 -9.35 -11.71 27.95
CA LEU A 199 -9.87 -10.48 27.36
C LEU A 199 -9.82 -9.30 28.34
N GLU A 200 -10.20 -9.50 29.60
CA GLU A 200 -10.18 -8.44 30.62
C GLU A 200 -8.78 -7.83 30.81
N VAL A 201 -7.77 -8.69 30.97
CA VAL A 201 -6.38 -8.28 31.13
C VAL A 201 -5.88 -7.59 29.85
N PHE A 202 -6.19 -8.15 28.67
CA PHE A 202 -5.82 -7.54 27.40
C PHE A 202 -6.43 -6.15 27.24
N LEU A 203 -7.70 -5.95 27.63
CA LEU A 203 -8.35 -4.65 27.55
C LEU A 203 -7.71 -3.64 28.51
N SER A 204 -7.31 -4.06 29.72
CA SER A 204 -6.54 -3.19 30.62
C SER A 204 -5.18 -2.80 30.04
N ILE A 205 -4.48 -3.74 29.38
CA ILE A 205 -3.21 -3.46 28.69
C ILE A 205 -3.45 -2.48 27.52
N ALA A 206 -4.48 -2.71 26.71
CA ALA A 206 -4.81 -1.85 25.60
C ALA A 206 -5.14 -0.41 26.06
N GLU A 207 -5.90 -0.26 27.14
CA GLU A 207 -6.27 1.04 27.70
C GLU A 207 -5.06 1.76 28.31
N LYS A 208 -4.30 1.10 29.18
CA LYS A 208 -3.24 1.76 29.97
C LYS A 208 -1.92 1.84 29.22
N ASP A 209 -1.53 0.76 28.56
CA ASP A 209 -0.17 0.57 28.04
C ASP A 209 -0.05 0.88 26.55
N MET A 210 -1.08 0.56 25.76
CA MET A 210 -1.10 0.92 24.35
C MET A 210 -1.61 2.35 24.20
N VAL A 211 -2.91 2.58 24.42
CA VAL A 211 -3.54 3.88 24.17
C VAL A 211 -3.05 4.92 25.19
N GLY A 212 -3.02 4.57 26.47
CA GLY A 212 -2.62 5.46 27.56
C GLY A 212 -1.19 5.98 27.40
N ARG A 213 -0.20 5.08 27.41
CA ARG A 213 1.21 5.48 27.19
C ARG A 213 1.41 6.18 25.87
N TRP A 214 0.91 5.67 24.74
CA TRP A 214 1.13 6.33 23.44
C TRP A 214 0.48 7.72 23.34
N SER A 215 -0.60 7.97 24.10
CA SER A 215 -1.23 9.30 24.16
C SER A 215 -0.51 10.26 25.10
N CYS A 216 0.06 9.76 26.20
CA CYS A 216 0.70 10.57 27.24
C CYS A 216 2.20 10.78 27.02
N ASP A 217 2.90 9.79 26.47
CA ASP A 217 4.34 9.83 26.18
C ASP A 217 4.64 10.55 24.87
N ARG A 218 3.60 11.01 24.16
CA ARG A 218 3.74 11.84 22.97
C ARG A 218 4.27 13.22 23.39
N ASN A 219 5.58 13.40 23.28
CA ASN A 219 6.21 14.70 23.48
C ASN A 219 5.87 15.62 22.29
N PRO A 220 5.15 16.75 22.49
CA PRO A 220 4.81 17.69 21.40
C PRO A 220 6.05 18.34 20.76
N SER A 221 7.16 18.32 21.49
CA SER A 221 8.46 18.89 21.10
C SER A 221 9.36 17.87 20.41
N ASP A 222 9.03 16.58 20.49
CA ASP A 222 9.68 15.50 19.75
C ASP A 222 8.71 15.06 18.66
N PRO A 223 8.70 15.76 17.51
CA PRO A 223 7.99 15.27 16.37
C PRO A 223 8.68 13.96 15.96
N ASN A 224 8.07 12.84 16.31
CA ASN A 224 8.09 11.61 15.49
C ASN A 224 7.47 11.89 14.10
N CYS A 225 7.84 13.01 13.48
CA CYS A 225 7.67 13.28 12.09
C CYS A 225 8.70 12.41 11.41
N VAL A 226 8.23 11.46 10.60
CA VAL A 226 8.99 11.01 9.46
C VAL A 226 9.50 12.29 8.79
N VAL A 227 10.81 12.48 8.81
CA VAL A 227 11.44 13.65 8.24
C VAL A 227 11.20 13.55 6.74
N LEU A 228 10.12 14.18 6.27
CA LEU A 228 9.86 14.36 4.83
C LEU A 228 11.00 15.17 4.18
N ALA A 229 11.96 15.69 4.95
CA ALA A 229 13.03 16.55 4.44
C ALA A 229 13.82 15.89 3.29
N GLU A 230 13.92 14.57 3.20
CA GLU A 230 14.54 13.88 2.05
C GLU A 230 13.73 14.06 0.75
N GLU A 231 12.39 13.98 0.85
CA GLU A 231 11.47 14.27 -0.26
C GLU A 231 11.45 15.76 -0.61
N TRP A 232 11.71 16.64 0.36
CA TRP A 232 11.76 18.10 0.17
C TRP A 232 13.10 18.62 -0.38
N SER A 233 14.21 17.97 -0.04
CA SER A 233 15.59 18.42 -0.32
C SER A 233 16.14 17.97 -1.67
N SER A 234 15.69 16.83 -2.19
CA SER A 234 16.04 16.34 -3.53
C SER A 234 15.47 17.21 -4.68
N ASN A 235 14.56 18.13 -4.34
CA ASN A 235 13.74 18.92 -5.28
C ASN A 235 14.41 20.10 -5.98
N ALA A 236 15.64 20.46 -5.62
CA ALA A 236 16.30 21.60 -6.26
C ALA A 236 16.83 21.31 -7.68
N LYS A 237 16.69 20.07 -8.18
CA LYS A 237 17.23 19.63 -9.48
C LYS A 237 16.10 19.24 -10.46
N THR A 238 15.24 20.20 -10.82
CA THR A 238 14.19 20.02 -11.85
C THR A 238 14.64 20.47 -13.24
N GLU A 239 15.94 20.39 -13.51
CA GLU A 239 16.46 20.42 -14.87
C GLU A 239 15.91 19.17 -15.59
N ASN A 240 15.71 19.22 -16.92
CA ASN A 240 15.24 18.08 -17.73
C ASN A 240 13.74 17.72 -17.70
N ILE A 241 12.86 18.59 -17.21
CA ILE A 241 11.40 18.38 -17.35
C ILE A 241 10.91 18.89 -18.70
N ILE A 242 10.32 17.99 -19.50
CA ILE A 242 9.63 18.35 -20.76
C ILE A 242 8.15 18.50 -20.50
N LYS A 243 7.58 19.61 -21.00
CA LYS A 243 6.14 19.85 -21.01
C LYS A 243 5.55 19.47 -22.37
N LEU A 244 4.62 18.53 -22.37
CA LEU A 244 3.82 18.18 -23.56
C LEU A 244 2.35 18.59 -23.35
N LYS A 245 1.67 18.92 -24.44
CA LYS A 245 0.23 19.17 -24.46
C LYS A 245 -0.45 18.14 -25.36
N HIS A 246 -1.27 17.27 -24.77
CA HIS A 246 -2.07 16.29 -25.49
C HIS A 246 -3.45 16.18 -24.82
N GLY A 247 -4.33 17.15 -25.06
CA GLY A 247 -5.58 17.35 -24.32
C GLY A 247 -5.38 17.87 -22.89
N GLN A 248 -4.38 17.34 -22.16
CA GLN A 248 -3.90 17.80 -20.86
C GLN A 248 -2.42 18.20 -20.94
N THR A 249 -1.95 18.93 -19.92
CA THR A 249 -0.52 19.26 -19.78
C THR A 249 0.17 18.16 -18.99
N PHE A 250 1.16 17.53 -19.61
CA PHE A 250 1.95 16.48 -19.00
C PHE A 250 3.40 16.91 -18.87
N HIS A 251 4.04 16.44 -17.81
CA HIS A 251 5.45 16.68 -17.54
C HIS A 251 6.20 15.36 -17.56
N PHE A 252 7.32 15.33 -18.28
CA PHE A 252 8.14 14.14 -18.45
C PHE A 252 9.54 14.38 -17.92
N THR A 253 10.08 13.37 -17.27
CA THR A 253 11.49 13.30 -16.84
C THR A 253 11.96 11.85 -16.96
N SER A 254 13.26 11.62 -17.01
CA SER A 254 13.80 10.28 -16.81
C SER A 254 13.65 9.87 -15.33
N LEU A 255 13.78 8.56 -15.07
CA LEU A 255 13.79 7.97 -13.73
C LEU A 255 14.80 8.64 -12.79
N LEU A 256 15.91 9.12 -13.38
CA LEU A 256 16.93 9.91 -12.70
C LEU A 256 16.81 11.35 -13.16
N LEU A 257 16.25 12.24 -12.34
CA LEU A 257 16.07 13.69 -12.60
C LEU A 257 17.23 14.40 -13.35
N ASN A 258 18.47 13.92 -13.19
CA ASN A 258 19.67 14.50 -13.81
C ASN A 258 19.95 14.03 -15.25
N GLN A 259 19.21 13.07 -15.81
CA GLN A 259 19.42 12.59 -17.17
C GLN A 259 18.43 13.26 -18.15
N PRO A 260 18.91 14.07 -19.12
CA PRO A 260 18.05 14.74 -20.08
C PRO A 260 17.33 13.72 -20.97
N ILE A 261 16.03 13.92 -21.15
CA ILE A 261 15.25 13.34 -22.24
C ILE A 261 14.92 14.44 -23.23
N ASN A 262 14.75 14.11 -24.51
CA ASN A 262 14.29 15.05 -25.52
C ASN A 262 12.79 14.89 -25.83
N LYS A 263 12.21 15.88 -26.51
CA LYS A 263 10.76 15.95 -26.78
C LYS A 263 10.26 14.76 -27.59
N SER A 264 10.99 14.37 -28.63
CA SER A 264 10.64 13.25 -29.49
C SER A 264 10.67 11.92 -28.72
N GLN A 265 11.66 11.73 -27.84
CA GLN A 265 11.74 10.56 -26.97
C GLN A 265 10.56 10.48 -25.99
N ALA A 266 10.16 11.61 -25.40
CA ALA A 266 9.02 11.68 -24.49
C ALA A 266 7.70 11.36 -25.23
N GLU A 267 7.50 11.95 -26.41
CA GLU A 267 6.30 11.71 -27.24
C GLU A 267 6.21 10.25 -27.71
N ALA A 268 7.30 9.69 -28.23
CA ALA A 268 7.33 8.31 -28.71
C ALA A 268 7.03 7.31 -27.58
N ARG A 269 7.61 7.51 -26.39
CA ARG A 269 7.36 6.65 -25.23
C ARG A 269 5.95 6.80 -24.67
N LEU A 270 5.43 8.02 -24.61
CA LEU A 270 4.04 8.26 -24.20
C LEU A 270 3.07 7.54 -25.14
N LEU A 271 3.26 7.68 -26.46
CA LEU A 271 2.43 7.01 -27.45
C LEU A 271 2.55 5.49 -27.37
N ALA A 272 3.77 4.96 -27.21
CA ALA A 272 3.99 3.53 -27.02
C ALA A 272 3.26 3.01 -25.77
N LYS A 273 3.28 3.80 -24.68
CA LYS A 273 2.60 3.47 -23.43
C LYS A 273 1.07 3.45 -23.58
N ILE A 274 0.51 4.52 -24.16
CA ILE A 274 -0.94 4.68 -24.38
C ILE A 274 -1.47 3.61 -25.34
N ASN A 275 -0.76 3.38 -26.44
CA ASN A 275 -1.21 2.46 -27.49
C ASN A 275 -0.87 1.00 -27.19
N ARG A 276 -0.10 0.73 -26.11
CA ARG A 276 0.36 -0.61 -25.75
C ARG A 276 1.12 -1.30 -26.89
N SER A 277 1.99 -0.55 -27.56
CA SER A 277 2.66 -0.99 -28.79
C SER A 277 4.03 -1.65 -28.59
N TRP A 278 4.37 -2.01 -27.36
CA TRP A 278 5.59 -2.77 -27.04
C TRP A 278 5.45 -4.23 -27.46
N LYS A 279 6.58 -4.88 -27.75
CA LYS A 279 6.65 -6.25 -28.31
C LYS A 279 7.33 -7.26 -27.40
N SER A 280 7.88 -6.82 -26.28
CA SER A 280 8.47 -7.65 -25.24
C SER A 280 8.25 -7.02 -23.87
N PHE A 281 8.52 -7.78 -22.82
CA PHE A 281 8.50 -7.30 -21.45
C PHE A 281 9.67 -6.35 -21.19
N ASP A 282 10.82 -6.59 -21.80
CA ASP A 282 11.97 -5.67 -21.77
C ASP A 282 11.61 -4.31 -22.38
N GLU A 283 10.94 -4.28 -23.54
CA GLU A 283 10.49 -3.03 -24.15
C GLU A 283 9.50 -2.29 -23.24
N TYR A 284 8.60 -3.00 -22.55
CA TYR A 284 7.72 -2.41 -21.54
C TYR A 284 8.51 -1.84 -20.36
N SER A 285 9.45 -2.59 -19.81
CA SER A 285 10.30 -2.18 -18.69
C SER A 285 11.10 -0.93 -19.03
N ASP A 286 11.57 -0.82 -20.28
CA ASP A 286 12.26 0.35 -20.79
C ASP A 286 11.40 1.62 -20.86
N LEU A 287 10.08 1.47 -21.03
CA LEU A 287 9.14 2.60 -20.99
C LEU A 287 9.02 3.19 -19.58
N CYS A 288 9.20 2.37 -18.54
CA CYS A 288 9.13 2.81 -17.14
C CYS A 288 10.28 3.75 -16.74
N PHE A 289 11.35 3.85 -17.54
CA PHE A 289 12.42 4.83 -17.32
C PHE A 289 12.02 6.27 -17.62
N VAL A 290 10.89 6.51 -18.31
CA VAL A 290 10.36 7.86 -18.49
C VAL A 290 9.11 8.01 -17.64
N LEU A 291 9.20 8.94 -16.71
CA LEU A 291 8.17 9.23 -15.74
C LEU A 291 7.17 10.21 -16.33
N HIS A 292 5.91 9.91 -16.10
CA HIS A 292 4.80 10.75 -16.46
C HIS A 292 4.25 11.43 -15.19
N LEU A 293 4.13 12.76 -15.25
CA LEU A 293 3.60 13.57 -14.16
C LEU A 293 2.42 14.41 -14.61
N HIS A 294 1.42 14.49 -13.74
CA HIS A 294 0.30 15.40 -13.86
C HIS A 294 0.31 16.37 -12.68
N LEU A 295 0.40 17.67 -12.95
CA LEU A 295 0.39 18.72 -11.94
C LEU A 295 -1.03 19.27 -11.77
N ASP A 296 -1.62 19.05 -10.59
CA ASP A 296 -2.83 19.79 -10.19
C ASP A 296 -2.42 21.20 -9.71
N LYS A 297 -2.83 22.23 -10.46
CA LYS A 297 -2.50 23.62 -10.15
C LYS A 297 -3.36 24.23 -9.05
N ILE A 298 -4.52 23.65 -8.75
CA ILE A 298 -5.43 24.12 -7.70
C ILE A 298 -4.92 23.61 -6.36
N ASN A 299 -4.60 22.32 -6.30
CA ASN A 299 -4.01 21.70 -5.12
C ASN A 299 -2.91 20.74 -5.55
N TRP A 300 -1.66 21.19 -5.48
CA TRP A 300 -0.52 20.40 -5.93
C TRP A 300 -0.40 19.04 -5.23
N LYS A 301 -0.98 18.86 -4.04
CA LYS A 301 -1.00 17.57 -3.33
C LYS A 301 -1.79 16.49 -4.07
N ASN A 302 -2.68 16.88 -4.98
CA ASN A 302 -3.41 15.96 -5.86
C ASN A 302 -2.63 15.63 -7.14
N SER A 303 -1.41 16.15 -7.31
CA SER A 303 -0.56 15.83 -8.46
C SER A 303 -0.17 14.36 -8.44
N THR A 304 0.04 13.79 -9.62
CA THR A 304 0.39 12.38 -9.79
C THR A 304 1.72 12.18 -10.50
N CYS A 305 2.36 11.04 -10.24
CA CYS A 305 3.59 10.62 -10.93
C CYS A 305 3.63 9.09 -11.10
N THR A 306 4.17 8.60 -12.21
CA THR A 306 4.32 7.15 -12.43
C THR A 306 5.60 6.56 -11.83
N CYS A 307 6.33 7.30 -11.00
CA CYS A 307 7.54 6.75 -10.38
C CYS A 307 7.20 5.81 -9.22
N LYS A 308 8.10 4.85 -8.95
CA LYS A 308 7.97 3.89 -7.84
C LYS A 308 7.64 4.55 -6.50
N ALA A 309 8.32 5.65 -6.16
CA ALA A 309 8.10 6.34 -4.90
C ALA A 309 6.66 6.89 -4.79
N TYR A 310 6.15 7.50 -5.86
CA TYR A 310 4.79 8.01 -5.90
C TYR A 310 3.77 6.87 -5.87
N LEU A 311 3.94 5.83 -6.69
CA LEU A 311 2.97 4.74 -6.74
C LEU A 311 2.83 4.02 -5.39
N LYS A 312 3.89 4.00 -4.57
CA LYS A 312 3.88 3.38 -3.24
C LYS A 312 3.42 4.30 -2.11
N ASN A 313 3.77 5.59 -2.19
CA ASN A 313 3.61 6.53 -1.06
C ASN A 313 2.65 7.69 -1.36
N TYR A 314 2.23 7.86 -2.61
CA TYR A 314 1.42 8.97 -3.13
C TYR A 314 2.06 10.35 -2.96
N ILE A 315 3.38 10.36 -2.77
CA ILE A 315 4.22 11.54 -2.75
C ILE A 315 5.60 11.16 -3.29
N CYS A 316 6.23 12.08 -4.04
CA CYS A 316 7.60 11.90 -4.48
C CYS A 316 8.26 13.24 -4.81
N ALA A 317 9.60 13.23 -4.86
CA ALA A 317 10.40 14.38 -5.24
C ALA A 317 9.99 14.98 -6.60
N HIS A 318 9.55 14.16 -7.56
CA HIS A 318 9.11 14.67 -8.86
C HIS A 318 7.88 15.60 -8.74
N THR A 319 6.86 15.19 -7.96
CA THR A 319 5.65 16.00 -7.74
C THR A 319 5.94 17.26 -6.93
N VAL A 320 6.77 17.17 -5.88
CA VAL A 320 7.12 18.31 -5.03
C VAL A 320 8.02 19.29 -5.77
N GLY A 321 9.04 18.81 -6.48
CA GLY A 321 9.92 19.64 -7.32
C GLY A 321 9.14 20.35 -8.42
N LEU A 322 8.20 19.66 -9.08
CA LEU A 322 7.34 20.27 -10.08
C LEU A 322 6.43 21.35 -9.47
N ALA A 323 5.81 21.08 -8.32
CA ALA A 323 5.00 22.07 -7.60
C ALA A 323 5.81 23.30 -7.20
N SER A 324 7.03 23.11 -6.70
CA SER A 324 7.94 24.18 -6.31
C SER A 324 8.34 25.05 -7.52
N ARG A 325 8.65 24.43 -8.66
CA ARG A 325 8.96 25.15 -9.91
C ARG A 325 7.82 26.04 -10.41
N TYR A 326 6.57 25.66 -10.14
CA TYR A 326 5.39 26.45 -10.47
C TYR A 326 4.95 27.39 -9.34
N ASN A 327 5.76 27.54 -8.28
CA ASN A 327 5.46 28.35 -7.10
C ASN A 327 4.13 27.96 -6.40
N LEU A 328 3.77 26.67 -6.44
CA LEU A 328 2.58 26.14 -5.79
C LEU A 328 2.85 25.66 -4.35
N VAL A 329 4.12 25.54 -3.98
CA VAL A 329 4.56 25.14 -2.64
C VAL A 329 5.87 25.84 -2.28
N GLU A 330 5.96 26.30 -1.04
CA GLU A 330 7.20 26.78 -0.47
C GLU A 330 7.91 25.66 0.28
N ILE A 331 9.15 25.36 -0.11
CA ILE A 331 9.97 24.34 0.56
C ILE A 331 10.41 24.90 1.92
N PRO A 332 10.09 24.22 3.04
CA PRO A 332 10.46 24.68 4.38
C PRO A 332 11.98 24.88 4.51
N PRO A 333 12.46 25.92 5.22
CA PRO A 333 13.90 26.14 5.43
C PRO A 333 14.63 24.93 6.04
N ALA A 334 13.97 24.21 6.97
CA ALA A 334 14.50 23.00 7.60
C ALA A 334 14.83 21.88 6.58
N ALA A 335 14.16 21.86 5.43
CA ALA A 335 14.47 20.92 4.35
C ALA A 335 15.57 21.41 3.39
N LYS A 336 15.91 22.70 3.44
CA LYS A 336 17.03 23.28 2.66
C LYS A 336 18.36 23.14 3.39
N THR A 337 18.34 22.89 4.70
CA THR A 337 19.50 22.70 5.56
C THR A 337 19.85 21.22 5.69
N ILE A 338 20.39 20.62 4.63
CA ILE A 338 21.21 19.41 4.76
C ILE A 338 22.67 19.88 4.86
N PRO A 339 23.39 19.60 5.96
CA PRO A 339 24.82 19.88 6.02
C PRO A 339 25.54 19.05 4.98
N ILE A 340 26.20 19.71 4.02
CA ILE A 340 27.07 19.06 3.04
C ILE A 340 28.31 18.56 3.78
N GLY A 341 28.54 17.24 3.83
CA GLY A 341 29.84 16.67 4.19
C GLY A 341 29.97 15.85 5.47
N GLN A 342 28.96 15.07 5.90
CA GLN A 342 29.21 13.94 6.78
C GLN A 342 29.39 12.66 5.95
N LYS A 343 30.61 12.11 5.99
CA LYS A 343 31.01 10.81 5.46
C LYS A 343 30.48 9.68 6.33
#